data_AF-A0A8I1QK64-F1
#
_entry.id   AF-A0A8I1QK64-F1
#
_cell.length_a   1.000
_cell.length_b   1.000
_cell.length_c   1.000
_cell.angle_alpha   90.00
_cell.angle_beta   90.00
_cell.angle_gamma   90.00
#
_symmetry.space_group_name_H-M   'P 1'
#
loop_
_entity.id
_entity.type
_entity.pdbx_description
1 polymer ?
#
loop_
_entity_poly.entity_id
_entity_poly.type
_entity_poly.pdbx_seq_one_letter_code
_entity_poly.pdbx_strand_id
1 'polypeptide(L)'
;MPAANSATKRATSSAGHPEALRIALHPKQWVAFGSAATEVLYGGAAGGGKSHLMRQAAISWCAEIPGLQVYLFRRIREDLSKNHMEGPSGFRALLAGWVDCGFVVIVEDEIRFWNGSKIYLCHCKDEKDRFKYQGAEIHVLLIDELTHFTEVIYRFLRNRVRMTGIAVPEKYRGRFPRILCGANPGGVGHQFVKTTFIDAAPPLAIQRTTAAEGGMLRQFIPARLEDNPTLTTEDPTYEARLEGLGSAALVNAMRHGDWDIIDGAFFDCWQTRLHVIEPFAIPADWAKFRSGDWGSARPFSFGWWAIVGDDTRHPVSGVLLPRGALLRYREWYGCEPGKPNKGLKLTAEQVGKGLAQRETETVGLGVLDPAAFAEDGGPSIASRITLGSGDKRIFFRGADNKRVSQRGAMGGWDMLRQRFVGTTLDEDGKPNPEGRPMIYCFSTCRDSIRTIPMLQHDPARPEDLDTDMEDHAADDWRYAAMSRPWVRTKPAAEPRRHRSGYAPQSGGATPGDWQSY
;
A
#
# COMPACT_ATOMS: atom_id res chain seq x y z
N MET A 1 -61.83 63.94 -0.88
CA MET A 1 -61.74 62.72 -1.72
C MET A 1 -60.78 63.00 -2.87
N PRO A 2 -59.95 62.06 -3.37
CA PRO A 2 -59.53 60.71 -2.89
C PRO A 2 -58.09 60.77 -2.29
N ALA A 3 -57.66 60.00 -1.28
CA ALA A 3 -57.52 58.55 -1.08
C ALA A 3 -56.37 57.89 -1.88
N ALA A 4 -55.28 57.54 -1.18
CA ALA A 4 -54.42 56.38 -1.50
C ALA A 4 -53.69 55.90 -0.23
N ASN A 5 -54.06 54.69 0.20
CA ASN A 5 -53.49 53.88 1.27
C ASN A 5 -52.07 53.41 0.94
N SER A 6 -51.17 53.38 1.93
CA SER A 6 -50.19 52.29 2.03
C SER A 6 -50.01 51.87 3.49
N ALA A 7 -50.42 50.62 3.76
CA ALA A 7 -50.35 50.01 5.07
C ALA A 7 -48.92 49.56 5.37
N THR A 8 -48.37 50.04 6.48
CA THR A 8 -47.07 49.63 7.02
C THR A 8 -47.22 48.26 7.70
N LYS A 9 -46.78 47.18 7.02
CA LYS A 9 -46.52 45.90 7.71
C LYS A 9 -45.19 46.03 8.45
N ARG A 10 -45.25 46.12 9.79
CA ARG A 10 -44.07 45.88 10.64
C ARG A 10 -43.65 44.41 10.49
N ALA A 11 -42.57 44.18 9.76
CA ALA A 11 -41.82 42.94 9.87
C ALA A 11 -40.96 43.03 11.16
N THR A 12 -41.29 42.21 12.14
CA THR A 12 -40.40 41.92 13.27
C THR A 12 -39.17 41.21 12.75
N SER A 13 -38.08 41.96 12.54
CA SER A 13 -36.75 41.41 12.32
C SER A 13 -36.27 40.78 13.61
N SER A 14 -36.31 39.45 13.72
CA SER A 14 -35.44 38.76 14.67
C SER A 14 -34.02 38.99 14.18
N ALA A 15 -33.28 39.86 14.86
CA ALA A 15 -31.85 40.02 14.66
C ALA A 15 -31.17 38.68 15.03
N GLY A 16 -31.06 37.79 14.04
CA GLY A 16 -30.23 36.61 14.14
C GLY A 16 -28.78 37.08 14.21
N HIS A 17 -28.18 37.01 15.38
CA HIS A 17 -26.73 36.99 15.46
C HIS A 17 -26.24 35.82 14.59
N PRO A 18 -25.25 36.01 13.71
CA PRO A 18 -24.69 34.90 12.96
C PRO A 18 -24.23 33.84 13.96
N GLU A 19 -24.71 32.60 13.81
CA GLU A 19 -24.24 31.50 14.63
C GLU A 19 -22.71 31.46 14.51
N ALA A 20 -22.02 31.56 15.65
CA ALA A 20 -20.57 31.47 15.68
C ALA A 20 -20.13 30.16 15.02
N LEU A 21 -19.06 30.19 14.21
CA LEU A 21 -18.50 28.99 13.57
C LEU A 21 -18.14 27.97 14.66
N ARG A 22 -18.97 26.93 14.82
CA ARG A 22 -18.69 25.84 15.74
C ARG A 22 -17.74 24.86 15.06
N ILE A 23 -16.44 25.04 15.31
CA ILE A 23 -15.42 24.05 14.91
C ILE A 23 -15.63 22.81 15.78
N ALA A 24 -16.32 21.81 15.25
CA ALA A 24 -16.57 20.54 15.91
C ALA A 24 -15.52 19.52 15.47
N LEU A 25 -14.40 19.44 16.20
CA LEU A 25 -13.37 18.43 16.01
C LEU A 25 -13.27 17.56 17.26
N HIS A 26 -13.08 16.25 17.05
CA HIS A 26 -12.77 15.27 18.08
C HIS A 26 -11.31 15.42 18.56
N PRO A 27 -10.95 14.89 19.74
CA PRO A 27 -9.63 15.09 20.33
C PRO A 27 -8.45 14.76 19.41
N LYS A 28 -8.49 13.65 18.65
CA LYS A 28 -7.40 13.30 17.72
C LYS A 28 -7.33 14.24 16.51
N GLN A 29 -8.47 14.71 16.03
CA GLN A 29 -8.53 15.71 14.97
C GLN A 29 -7.92 17.04 15.44
N TRP A 30 -8.14 17.43 16.70
CA TRP A 30 -7.47 18.59 17.30
C TRP A 30 -5.95 18.44 17.38
N VAL A 31 -5.44 17.23 17.65
CA VAL A 31 -3.99 16.97 17.59
C VAL A 31 -3.43 17.26 16.20
N ALA A 32 -4.12 16.82 15.14
CA ALA A 32 -3.70 17.07 13.77
C ALA A 32 -3.84 18.54 13.34
N PHE A 33 -4.95 19.19 13.70
CA PHE A 33 -5.18 20.62 13.46
C PHE A 33 -4.10 21.48 14.15
N GLY A 34 -3.77 21.14 15.41
CA GLY A 34 -2.84 21.88 16.26
C GLY A 34 -1.36 21.54 16.08
N SER A 35 -1.03 20.51 15.28
CA SER A 35 0.35 20.05 15.11
C SER A 35 1.29 21.17 14.66
N ALA A 36 2.53 21.16 15.18
CA ALA A 36 3.60 22.07 14.76
C ALA A 36 4.27 21.66 13.43
N ALA A 37 3.99 20.44 12.92
CA ALA A 37 4.64 19.93 11.71
C ALA A 37 4.07 20.61 10.45
N THR A 38 4.90 20.92 9.46
CA THR A 38 4.45 21.56 8.21
C THR A 38 3.94 20.56 7.17
N GLU A 39 4.18 19.26 7.37
CA GLU A 39 3.77 18.15 6.52
C GLU A 39 3.15 17.02 7.38
N VAL A 40 1.81 16.98 7.45
CA VAL A 40 1.09 16.06 8.33
C VAL A 40 0.33 15.01 7.53
N LEU A 41 0.43 13.75 7.92
CA LEU A 41 -0.51 12.70 7.52
C LEU A 41 -1.40 12.34 8.71
N TYR A 42 -2.70 12.59 8.59
CA TYR A 42 -3.73 12.11 9.52
C TYR A 42 -4.48 10.94 8.88
N GLY A 43 -4.12 9.71 9.22
CA GLY A 43 -4.49 8.54 8.42
C GLY A 43 -4.41 7.21 9.16
N GLY A 44 -4.86 6.14 8.51
CA GLY A 44 -4.97 4.81 9.11
C GLY A 44 -6.31 4.17 8.73
N ALA A 45 -7.22 4.04 9.69
CA ALA A 45 -8.49 3.38 9.47
C ALA A 45 -9.50 4.28 8.73
N ALA A 46 -10.46 3.64 8.05
CA ALA A 46 -11.72 4.21 7.63
C ALA A 46 -12.51 4.77 8.83
N GLY A 47 -13.39 5.73 8.57
CA GLY A 47 -14.26 6.31 9.61
C GLY A 47 -13.60 7.29 10.58
N GLY A 48 -12.26 7.42 10.65
CA GLY A 48 -11.57 8.31 11.60
C GLY A 48 -11.69 9.83 11.41
N GLY A 49 -12.64 10.31 10.59
CA GLY A 49 -12.95 11.74 10.46
C GLY A 49 -11.95 12.58 9.65
N LYS A 50 -11.18 11.97 8.74
CA LYS A 50 -10.11 12.63 7.97
C LYS A 50 -10.61 13.78 7.09
N SER A 51 -11.61 13.51 6.24
CA SER A 51 -12.16 14.51 5.32
C SER A 51 -12.87 15.66 6.06
N HIS A 52 -13.54 15.35 7.18
CA HIS A 52 -14.14 16.37 8.05
C HIS A 52 -13.09 17.31 8.66
N LEU A 53 -11.99 16.76 9.17
CA LEU A 53 -10.88 17.57 9.68
C LEU A 53 -10.34 18.53 8.61
N MET A 54 -10.16 18.06 7.37
CA MET A 54 -9.67 18.93 6.28
C MET A 54 -10.62 20.09 5.99
N ARG A 55 -11.94 19.83 5.95
CA ARG A 55 -12.94 20.89 5.73
C ARG A 55 -12.91 21.92 6.85
N GLN A 56 -12.94 21.48 8.10
CA GLN A 56 -12.87 22.35 9.27
C GLN A 56 -11.56 23.15 9.31
N ALA A 57 -10.43 22.52 8.98
CA ALA A 57 -9.13 23.17 8.90
C ALA A 57 -9.10 24.25 7.81
N ALA A 58 -9.58 23.94 6.61
CA ALA A 58 -9.66 24.89 5.50
C ALA A 58 -10.52 26.10 5.85
N ILE A 59 -11.73 25.89 6.38
CA ILE A 59 -12.65 26.97 6.77
C ILE A 59 -12.01 27.86 7.84
N SER A 60 -11.46 27.24 8.90
CA SER A 60 -10.88 27.97 10.03
C SER A 60 -9.67 28.81 9.60
N TRP A 61 -8.75 28.23 8.82
CA TRP A 61 -7.56 28.96 8.37
C TRP A 61 -7.92 30.06 7.36
N CYS A 62 -8.86 29.83 6.44
CA CYS A 62 -9.31 30.87 5.51
C CYS A 62 -10.00 32.03 6.25
N ALA A 63 -10.80 31.76 7.28
CA ALA A 63 -11.45 32.79 8.08
C ALA A 63 -10.45 33.65 8.88
N GLU A 64 -9.36 33.05 9.36
CA GLU A 64 -8.44 33.71 10.30
C GLU A 64 -7.16 34.28 9.67
N ILE A 65 -6.76 33.80 8.49
CA ILE A 65 -5.55 34.25 7.79
C ILE A 65 -5.98 34.95 6.50
N PRO A 66 -6.01 36.31 6.45
CA PRO A 66 -6.44 37.04 5.26
C PRO A 66 -5.59 36.73 4.02
N GLY A 67 -6.24 36.54 2.87
CA GLY A 67 -5.59 36.24 1.60
C GLY A 67 -5.06 34.81 1.45
N LEU A 68 -5.36 33.89 2.39
CA LEU A 68 -4.87 32.52 2.35
C LEU A 68 -5.41 31.75 1.14
N GLN A 69 -4.56 30.96 0.49
CA GLN A 69 -4.91 30.18 -0.70
C GLN A 69 -4.76 28.69 -0.36
N VAL A 70 -5.89 28.03 -0.07
CA VAL A 70 -5.96 26.62 0.28
C VAL A 70 -6.33 25.81 -0.96
N TYR A 71 -5.63 24.72 -1.23
CA TYR A 71 -5.94 23.81 -2.34
C TYR A 71 -6.27 22.44 -1.78
N LEU A 72 -7.49 21.97 -2.02
CA LEU A 72 -7.97 20.65 -1.61
C LEU A 72 -8.06 19.71 -2.81
N PHE A 73 -7.32 18.61 -2.74
CA PHE A 73 -7.22 17.64 -3.83
C PHE A 73 -7.87 16.30 -3.46
N ARG A 74 -8.58 15.74 -4.45
CA ARG A 74 -8.80 14.29 -4.62
C ARG A 74 -8.38 13.90 -6.03
N ARG A 75 -8.11 12.61 -6.27
CA ARG A 75 -7.61 12.17 -7.59
C ARG A 75 -8.65 12.40 -8.69
N ILE A 76 -9.93 12.14 -8.38
CA ILE A 76 -11.06 12.27 -9.31
C ILE A 76 -11.95 13.44 -8.87
N ARG A 77 -12.33 14.30 -9.83
CA ARG A 77 -13.16 15.50 -9.60
C ARG A 77 -14.53 15.18 -8.99
N GLU A 78 -15.20 14.14 -9.51
CA GLU A 78 -16.53 13.77 -9.02
C GLU A 78 -16.51 13.34 -7.56
N ASP A 79 -15.50 12.57 -7.15
CA ASP A 79 -15.33 12.15 -5.75
C ASP A 79 -15.06 13.34 -4.83
N LEU A 80 -14.30 14.34 -5.31
CA LEU A 80 -14.09 15.61 -4.61
C LEU A 80 -15.42 16.30 -4.32
N SER A 81 -16.23 16.49 -5.35
CA SER A 81 -17.53 17.16 -5.21
C SER A 81 -18.45 16.40 -4.26
N LYS A 82 -18.61 15.08 -4.47
CA LYS A 82 -19.48 14.23 -3.65
C LYS A 82 -19.07 14.18 -2.18
N ASN A 83 -17.76 14.11 -1.88
CA ASN A 83 -17.28 13.99 -0.50
C ASN A 83 -17.19 15.34 0.22
N HIS A 84 -16.74 16.40 -0.48
CA HIS A 84 -16.43 17.67 0.17
C HIS A 84 -17.45 18.76 -0.04
N MET A 85 -18.23 18.77 -1.12
CA MET A 85 -19.22 19.84 -1.36
C MET A 85 -20.61 19.48 -0.88
N GLU A 86 -21.04 18.25 -1.15
CA GLU A 86 -22.39 17.79 -0.90
C GLU A 86 -22.55 17.06 0.44
N GLY A 87 -23.80 16.82 0.84
CA GLY A 87 -24.14 16.08 2.06
C GLY A 87 -24.14 16.95 3.34
N PRO A 88 -24.59 16.37 4.47
CA PRO A 88 -24.83 17.11 5.71
C PRO A 88 -23.57 17.68 6.36
N SER A 89 -22.39 17.14 6.05
CA SER A 89 -21.10 17.63 6.53
C SER A 89 -20.21 18.20 5.42
N GLY A 90 -20.74 18.41 4.22
CA GLY A 90 -20.03 19.05 3.11
C GLY A 90 -19.94 20.57 3.25
N PHE A 91 -19.09 21.22 2.47
CA PHE A 91 -18.87 22.67 2.51
C PHE A 91 -20.16 23.47 2.32
N ARG A 92 -21.09 23.03 1.46
CA ARG A 92 -22.38 23.73 1.27
C ARG A 92 -23.21 23.78 2.54
N ALA A 93 -23.26 22.68 3.29
CA ALA A 93 -23.95 22.63 4.57
C ALA A 93 -23.20 23.42 5.65
N LEU A 94 -21.88 23.21 5.76
CA LEU A 94 -21.04 23.86 6.78
C LEU A 94 -20.98 25.39 6.63
N LEU A 95 -21.10 25.90 5.40
CA LEU A 95 -20.98 27.33 5.10
C LEU A 95 -22.32 28.01 4.79
N ALA A 96 -23.46 27.30 4.87
CA ALA A 96 -24.77 27.82 4.47
C ALA A 96 -25.09 29.19 5.10
N GLY A 97 -24.98 29.31 6.43
CA GLY A 97 -25.24 30.58 7.11
C GLY A 97 -24.26 31.70 6.73
N TRP A 98 -23.02 31.37 6.37
CA TRP A 98 -22.03 32.35 5.90
C TRP A 98 -22.27 32.78 4.46
N VAL A 99 -22.83 31.90 3.62
CA VAL A 99 -23.32 32.24 2.28
C VAL A 99 -24.53 33.15 2.37
N ASP A 100 -25.50 32.82 3.22
CA ASP A 100 -26.72 33.63 3.43
C ASP A 100 -26.39 35.05 3.94
N CYS A 101 -25.36 35.17 4.78
CA CYS A 101 -24.87 36.45 5.29
C CYS A 101 -23.89 37.17 4.34
N GLY A 102 -23.54 36.58 3.20
CA GLY A 102 -22.62 37.18 2.22
C GLY A 102 -21.14 37.20 2.63
N PHE A 103 -20.75 36.48 3.69
CA PHE A 103 -19.35 36.32 4.09
C PHE A 103 -18.59 35.36 3.17
N VAL A 104 -19.30 34.39 2.60
CA VAL A 104 -18.73 33.39 1.70
C VAL A 104 -19.50 33.35 0.39
N VAL A 105 -18.78 33.18 -0.71
CA VAL A 105 -19.36 32.91 -2.03
C VAL A 105 -18.75 31.62 -2.58
N ILE A 106 -19.61 30.68 -2.97
CA ILE A 106 -19.20 29.43 -3.62
C ILE A 106 -19.42 29.60 -5.12
N VAL A 107 -18.35 29.49 -5.91
CA VAL A 107 -18.36 29.64 -7.38
C VAL A 107 -17.63 28.46 -8.00
N GLU A 108 -18.37 27.56 -8.64
CA GLU A 108 -17.83 26.35 -9.27
C GLU A 108 -16.94 25.54 -8.29
N ASP A 109 -15.63 25.54 -8.54
CA ASP A 109 -14.61 24.85 -7.77
C ASP A 109 -13.88 25.76 -6.77
N GLU A 110 -14.43 26.94 -6.45
CA GLU A 110 -13.86 27.91 -5.52
C GLU A 110 -14.84 28.29 -4.41
N ILE A 111 -14.30 28.39 -3.18
CA ILE A 111 -15.00 28.98 -2.03
C ILE A 111 -14.22 30.24 -1.64
N ARG A 112 -14.87 31.40 -1.74
CA ARG A 112 -14.25 32.71 -1.55
C ARG A 112 -14.75 33.35 -0.25
N PHE A 113 -13.83 33.81 0.58
CA PHE A 113 -14.12 34.42 1.88
C PHE A 113 -14.00 35.95 1.79
N TRP A 114 -14.70 36.65 2.68
CA TRP A 114 -14.73 38.12 2.77
C TRP A 114 -13.36 38.80 2.90
N ASN A 115 -12.36 38.09 3.42
CA ASN A 115 -10.99 38.59 3.68
C ASN A 115 -10.00 38.28 2.54
N GLY A 116 -10.50 37.88 1.36
CA GLY A 116 -9.68 37.54 0.19
C GLY A 116 -9.11 36.12 0.19
N SER A 117 -9.32 35.34 1.26
CA SER A 117 -8.93 33.93 1.30
C SER A 117 -9.82 33.07 0.40
N LYS A 118 -9.25 31.97 -0.09
CA LYS A 118 -9.92 31.04 -0.99
C LYS A 118 -9.59 29.59 -0.67
N ILE A 119 -10.58 28.71 -0.88
CA ILE A 119 -10.40 27.27 -0.98
C ILE A 119 -10.64 26.89 -2.44
N TYR A 120 -9.64 26.29 -3.09
CA TYR A 120 -9.72 25.72 -4.42
C TYR A 120 -9.95 24.22 -4.34
N LEU A 121 -10.96 23.74 -5.06
CA LEU A 121 -11.32 22.34 -5.17
C LEU A 121 -10.66 21.77 -6.44
N CYS A 122 -9.62 20.99 -6.24
CA CYS A 122 -8.72 20.56 -7.30
C CYS A 122 -8.72 19.03 -7.49
N HIS A 123 -8.37 18.59 -8.69
CA HIS A 123 -8.17 17.18 -8.97
C HIS A 123 -6.96 16.96 -9.87
N CYS A 124 -6.28 15.82 -9.70
CA CYS A 124 -5.16 15.44 -10.53
C CYS A 124 -5.24 13.93 -10.76
N LYS A 125 -5.85 13.53 -11.88
CA LYS A 125 -6.13 12.12 -12.18
C LYS A 125 -4.88 11.40 -12.68
N ASP A 126 -4.25 11.99 -13.69
CA ASP A 126 -3.08 11.45 -14.37
C ASP A 126 -1.84 12.29 -14.03
N GLU A 127 -0.66 11.69 -14.10
CA GLU A 127 0.56 12.43 -13.78
C GLU A 127 0.77 13.66 -14.69
N LYS A 128 0.36 13.58 -15.97
CA LYS A 128 0.43 14.72 -16.91
C LYS A 128 -0.40 15.93 -16.46
N ASP A 129 -1.47 15.72 -15.70
CA ASP A 129 -2.34 16.80 -15.23
C ASP A 129 -1.65 17.71 -14.21
N ARG A 130 -0.60 17.23 -13.55
CA ARG A 130 0.15 18.00 -12.55
C ARG A 130 0.66 19.33 -13.10
N PHE A 131 0.97 19.39 -14.39
CA PHE A 131 1.48 20.60 -15.06
C PHE A 131 0.46 21.74 -15.13
N LYS A 132 -0.85 21.46 -14.98
CA LYS A 132 -1.88 22.49 -14.78
C LYS A 132 -1.60 23.38 -13.57
N TYR A 133 -0.87 22.84 -12.58
CA TYR A 133 -0.52 23.51 -11.33
C TYR A 133 0.92 24.04 -11.32
N GLN A 134 1.61 24.09 -12.47
CA GLN A 134 3.02 24.50 -12.52
C GLN A 134 3.26 25.91 -11.96
N GLY A 135 2.34 26.84 -12.23
CA GLY A 135 2.35 28.22 -11.72
C GLY A 135 1.54 28.44 -10.45
N ALA A 136 0.90 27.40 -9.89
CA ALA A 136 0.01 27.57 -8.75
C ALA A 136 0.77 28.05 -7.50
N GLU A 137 0.15 28.96 -6.75
CA GLU A 137 0.59 29.42 -5.44
C GLU A 137 -0.25 28.79 -4.36
N ILE A 138 0.34 27.82 -3.64
CA ILE A 138 -0.37 27.01 -2.65
C ILE A 138 0.16 27.37 -1.27
N HIS A 139 -0.65 28.04 -0.46
CA HIS A 139 -0.32 28.33 0.94
C HIS A 139 -0.57 27.11 1.84
N VAL A 140 -1.67 26.41 1.54
CA VAL A 140 -2.06 25.16 2.21
C VAL A 140 -2.42 24.11 1.17
N LEU A 141 -1.78 22.95 1.24
CA LEU A 141 -2.11 21.78 0.41
C LEU A 141 -2.84 20.75 1.25
N LEU A 142 -4.08 20.47 0.89
CA LEU A 142 -4.89 19.41 1.47
C LEU A 142 -5.03 18.29 0.44
N ILE A 143 -4.69 17.05 0.81
CA ILE A 143 -4.84 15.88 -0.06
C ILE A 143 -5.64 14.81 0.66
N ASP A 144 -6.85 14.57 0.18
CA ASP A 144 -7.74 13.53 0.67
C ASP A 144 -7.54 12.25 -0.15
N GLU A 145 -7.45 11.11 0.53
CA GLU A 145 -7.01 9.82 -0.03
C GLU A 145 -5.64 9.91 -0.73
N LEU A 146 -4.60 10.36 -0.01
CA LEU A 146 -3.24 10.50 -0.57
C LEU A 146 -2.73 9.21 -1.23
N THR A 147 -3.10 8.04 -0.70
CA THR A 147 -2.76 6.73 -1.25
C THR A 147 -3.37 6.45 -2.62
N HIS A 148 -4.31 7.27 -3.11
CA HIS A 148 -4.80 7.17 -4.47
C HIS A 148 -3.90 7.88 -5.50
N PHE A 149 -3.06 8.81 -5.07
CA PHE A 149 -2.13 9.54 -5.95
C PHE A 149 -0.83 8.77 -6.15
N THR A 150 -0.07 9.11 -7.19
CA THR A 150 1.32 8.63 -7.32
C THR A 150 2.27 9.57 -6.57
N GLU A 151 3.43 9.06 -6.17
CA GLU A 151 4.49 9.86 -5.52
C GLU A 151 4.89 11.06 -6.39
N VAL A 152 4.92 10.88 -7.71
CA VAL A 152 5.26 11.92 -8.69
C VAL A 152 4.29 13.10 -8.60
N ILE A 153 2.98 12.82 -8.52
CA ILE A 153 1.96 13.88 -8.36
C ILE A 153 2.15 14.57 -7.00
N TYR A 154 2.27 13.79 -5.93
CA TYR A 154 2.42 14.33 -4.57
C TYR A 154 3.64 15.27 -4.47
N ARG A 155 4.82 14.81 -4.90
CA ARG A 155 6.06 15.59 -4.85
C ARG A 155 5.98 16.85 -5.71
N PHE A 156 5.33 16.78 -6.87
CA PHE A 156 5.14 17.95 -7.72
C PHE A 156 4.27 19.02 -7.03
N LEU A 157 3.10 18.63 -6.50
CA LEU A 157 2.18 19.55 -5.81
C LEU A 157 2.81 20.11 -4.53
N ARG A 158 3.48 19.26 -3.74
CA ARG A 158 4.24 19.66 -2.55
C ARG A 158 5.27 20.75 -2.87
N ASN A 159 5.94 20.67 -4.01
CA ASN A 159 6.91 21.69 -4.45
C ASN A 159 6.28 23.02 -4.88
N ARG A 160 4.94 23.14 -4.91
CA ARG A 160 4.23 24.42 -5.12
C ARG A 160 3.87 25.11 -3.81
N VAL A 161 4.05 24.42 -2.69
CA VAL A 161 3.66 24.88 -1.35
C VAL A 161 4.67 25.90 -0.84
N ARG A 162 4.23 27.15 -0.63
CA ARG A 162 5.07 28.28 -0.23
C ARG A 162 4.24 29.36 0.46
N MET A 163 4.87 30.20 1.29
CA MET A 163 4.26 31.41 1.87
C MET A 163 4.90 32.64 1.26
N THR A 164 4.19 33.31 0.35
CA THR A 164 4.66 34.53 -0.32
C THR A 164 3.60 35.63 -0.19
N GLY A 165 4.00 36.83 0.22
CA GLY A 165 3.11 38.00 0.25
C GLY A 165 1.96 37.96 1.28
N ILE A 166 2.00 37.05 2.26
CA ILE A 166 0.94 36.87 3.26
C ILE A 166 1.49 36.93 4.69
N ALA A 167 0.77 37.64 5.57
CA ALA A 167 1.10 37.74 6.99
C ALA A 167 0.38 36.65 7.78
N VAL A 168 1.15 35.74 8.38
CA VAL A 168 0.60 34.65 9.21
C VAL A 168 0.38 35.16 10.64
N PRO A 169 -0.83 35.03 11.21
CA PRO A 169 -1.08 35.39 12.61
C PRO A 169 -0.14 34.68 13.58
N GLU A 170 0.18 35.36 14.69
CA GLU A 170 1.19 34.90 15.66
C GLU A 170 0.94 33.49 16.19
N LYS A 171 -0.32 33.15 16.45
CA LYS A 171 -0.72 31.81 16.94
C LYS A 171 -0.37 30.66 15.97
N TYR A 172 -0.09 30.98 14.70
CA TYR A 172 0.29 30.05 13.65
C TYR A 172 1.76 30.15 13.23
N ARG A 173 2.57 30.95 13.93
CA ARG A 173 3.99 31.15 13.62
C ARG A 173 4.72 29.80 13.52
N GLY A 174 5.43 29.62 12.40
CA GLY A 174 6.22 28.41 12.13
C GLY A 174 5.44 27.18 11.71
N ARG A 175 4.11 27.26 11.57
CA ARG A 175 3.25 26.12 11.16
C ARG A 175 2.86 26.14 9.68
N PHE A 176 3.14 27.23 8.98
CA PHE A 176 2.84 27.46 7.57
C PHE A 176 4.13 27.75 6.76
N PRO A 177 4.20 27.39 5.47
CA PRO A 177 3.11 26.80 4.68
C PRO A 177 2.81 25.37 5.14
N ARG A 178 1.58 24.90 4.89
CA ARG A 178 1.05 23.69 5.55
C ARG A 178 0.59 22.66 4.53
N ILE A 179 0.94 21.40 4.77
CA ILE A 179 0.40 20.24 4.08
C ILE A 179 -0.34 19.37 5.10
N LEU A 180 -1.58 19.01 4.80
CA LEU A 180 -2.36 18.07 5.59
C LEU A 180 -2.98 17.03 4.67
N CYS A 181 -2.50 15.81 4.80
CA CYS A 181 -2.93 14.66 4.02
C CYS A 181 -3.80 13.73 4.87
N GLY A 182 -4.73 13.04 4.22
CA GLY A 182 -5.55 11.99 4.79
C GLY A 182 -5.45 10.76 3.90
N ALA A 183 -5.29 9.59 4.50
CA ALA A 183 -5.17 8.35 3.75
C ALA A 183 -5.55 7.14 4.59
N ASN A 184 -5.93 6.07 3.89
CA ASN A 184 -5.99 4.71 4.42
C ASN A 184 -4.97 3.83 3.68
N PRO A 185 -4.48 2.73 4.30
CA PRO A 185 -3.66 1.74 3.61
C PRO A 185 -4.34 1.23 2.34
N GLY A 186 -3.56 1.11 1.27
CA GLY A 186 -3.99 0.58 -0.03
C GLY A 186 -3.70 1.57 -1.16
N GLY A 187 -4.21 1.29 -2.36
CA GLY A 187 -4.06 2.17 -3.52
C GLY A 187 -2.63 2.26 -4.11
N VAL A 188 -2.51 2.89 -5.28
CA VAL A 188 -1.24 3.02 -6.02
C VAL A 188 -0.14 3.75 -5.24
N GLY A 189 -0.54 4.61 -4.31
CA GLY A 189 0.34 5.41 -3.47
C GLY A 189 0.76 4.73 -2.17
N HIS A 190 0.25 3.53 -1.87
CA HIS A 190 0.49 2.83 -0.60
C HIS A 190 1.96 2.92 -0.16
N GLN A 191 2.86 2.46 -1.03
CA GLN A 191 4.25 2.25 -0.67
C GLN A 191 4.99 3.55 -0.37
N PHE A 192 4.78 4.59 -1.18
CA PHE A 192 5.44 5.86 -0.91
C PHE A 192 4.85 6.50 0.35
N VAL A 193 3.55 6.41 0.60
CA VAL A 193 2.94 6.97 1.82
C VAL A 193 3.49 6.26 3.05
N LYS A 194 3.54 4.92 3.02
CA LYS A 194 4.14 4.09 4.07
C LYS A 194 5.59 4.51 4.35
N THR A 195 6.43 4.51 3.32
CA THR A 195 7.85 4.88 3.44
C THR A 195 8.03 6.33 3.91
N THR A 196 7.22 7.25 3.40
CA THR A 196 7.37 8.70 3.61
C THR A 196 6.90 9.13 4.99
N PHE A 197 5.81 8.55 5.51
CA PHE A 197 5.14 9.01 6.73
C PHE A 197 5.15 7.97 7.85
N ILE A 198 4.94 6.69 7.54
CA ILE A 198 4.72 5.64 8.54
C ILE A 198 6.05 5.08 9.04
N ASP A 199 6.91 4.65 8.11
CA ASP A 199 8.21 4.05 8.43
C ASP A 199 9.27 5.10 8.78
N ALA A 200 9.02 6.39 8.46
CA ALA A 200 9.97 7.47 8.65
C ALA A 200 10.23 7.80 10.14
N ALA A 201 9.18 7.76 10.97
CA ALA A 201 9.26 8.02 12.39
C ALA A 201 8.10 7.35 13.14
N PRO A 202 8.25 7.06 14.44
CA PRO A 202 7.15 6.55 15.26
C PRO A 202 5.92 7.48 15.21
N PRO A 203 4.70 6.95 15.33
CA PRO A 203 3.48 7.75 15.39
C PRO A 203 3.60 8.93 16.38
N LEU A 204 3.03 10.07 15.99
CA LEU A 204 3.07 11.36 16.72
C LEU A 204 4.45 12.03 16.81
N ALA A 205 5.55 11.37 16.46
CA ALA A 205 6.85 12.02 16.44
C ALA A 205 6.94 13.04 15.28
N ILE A 206 7.53 14.21 15.56
CA ILE A 206 7.83 15.22 14.55
C ILE A 206 9.29 15.07 14.14
N GLN A 207 9.55 14.89 12.85
CA GLN A 207 10.90 14.77 12.32
C GLN A 207 11.14 15.82 11.23
N ARG A 208 12.32 16.46 11.24
CA ARG A 208 12.75 17.31 10.12
C ARG A 208 13.30 16.44 9.00
N THR A 209 12.76 16.58 7.80
CA THR A 209 13.29 15.89 6.61
C THR A 209 14.62 16.49 6.17
N THR A 210 15.40 15.74 5.39
CA THR A 210 16.66 16.23 4.83
C THR A 210 16.41 17.38 3.85
N ALA A 211 17.45 18.17 3.56
CA ALA A 211 17.36 19.23 2.56
C ALA A 211 17.00 18.68 1.16
N ALA A 212 17.49 17.49 0.80
CA ALA A 212 17.13 16.79 -0.43
C ALA A 212 15.64 16.41 -0.49
N GLU A 213 15.01 16.17 0.67
CA GLU A 213 13.57 15.93 0.82
C GLU A 213 12.78 17.21 1.14
N GLY A 214 13.34 18.40 0.92
CA GLY A 214 12.67 19.69 1.07
C GLY A 214 12.59 20.25 2.49
N GLY A 215 13.20 19.59 3.50
CA GLY A 215 13.40 20.17 4.84
C GLY A 215 12.16 20.41 5.71
N MET A 216 10.99 19.89 5.32
CA MET A 216 9.73 20.08 6.06
C MET A 216 9.73 19.35 7.41
N LEU A 217 8.92 19.82 8.35
CA LEU A 217 8.64 19.08 9.58
C LEU A 217 7.52 18.10 9.29
N ARG A 218 7.81 16.81 9.36
CA ARG A 218 6.88 15.73 9.04
C ARG A 218 6.34 15.05 10.28
N GLN A 219 5.06 14.70 10.26
CA GLN A 219 4.43 13.93 11.33
C GLN A 219 3.34 13.00 10.78
N PHE A 220 3.32 11.77 11.29
CA PHE A 220 2.19 10.85 11.11
C PHE A 220 1.34 10.81 12.38
N ILE A 221 0.04 10.99 12.23
CA ILE A 221 -0.96 10.94 13.30
C ILE A 221 -1.97 9.85 12.93
N PRO A 222 -1.96 8.69 13.63
CA PRO A 222 -2.93 7.64 13.39
C PRO A 222 -4.35 8.14 13.66
N ALA A 223 -5.25 7.83 12.72
CA ALA A 223 -6.68 8.06 12.84
C ALA A 223 -7.40 6.71 12.83
N ARG A 224 -8.22 6.44 13.84
CA ARG A 224 -9.04 5.23 13.94
C ARG A 224 -10.52 5.54 14.07
N LEU A 225 -11.38 4.51 13.93
CA LEU A 225 -12.82 4.66 14.09
C LEU A 225 -13.20 5.22 15.47
N GLU A 226 -12.49 4.79 16.51
CA GLU A 226 -12.69 5.22 17.91
C GLU A 226 -12.36 6.71 18.12
N ASP A 227 -11.55 7.29 17.23
CA ASP A 227 -11.24 8.72 17.25
C ASP A 227 -12.40 9.58 16.67
N ASN A 228 -13.47 8.95 16.19
CA ASN A 228 -14.68 9.60 15.70
C ASN A 228 -15.96 9.07 16.40
N PRO A 229 -16.20 9.46 17.66
CA PRO A 229 -17.39 9.08 18.42
C PRO A 229 -18.73 9.40 17.75
N THR A 230 -18.78 10.41 16.88
CA THR A 230 -20.00 10.75 16.14
C THR A 230 -20.45 9.59 15.25
N LEU A 231 -19.51 8.98 14.52
CA LEU A 231 -19.84 7.88 13.61
C LEU A 231 -20.29 6.63 14.36
N THR A 232 -19.66 6.33 15.50
CA THR A 232 -20.08 5.20 16.35
C THR A 232 -21.44 5.43 17.01
N THR A 233 -21.84 6.70 17.24
CA THR A 233 -23.12 7.04 17.86
C THR A 233 -24.26 7.12 16.84
N GLU A 234 -24.01 7.77 15.71
CA GLU A 234 -25.03 7.98 14.66
C GLU A 234 -25.20 6.74 13.76
N ASP A 235 -24.16 5.90 13.63
CA ASP A 235 -24.19 4.67 12.84
C ASP A 235 -23.46 3.52 13.58
N PRO A 236 -24.07 2.97 14.65
CA PRO A 236 -23.45 1.96 15.51
C PRO A 236 -23.14 0.64 14.79
N THR A 237 -23.70 0.42 13.60
CA THR A 237 -23.45 -0.78 12.78
C THR A 237 -22.32 -0.61 11.76
N TYR A 238 -21.72 0.59 11.67
CA TYR A 238 -20.65 0.86 10.71
C TYR A 238 -19.43 -0.04 10.92
N GLU A 239 -19.07 -0.32 12.17
CA GLU A 239 -17.97 -1.22 12.50
C GLU A 239 -18.21 -2.64 11.96
N ALA A 240 -19.39 -3.20 12.20
CA ALA A 240 -19.75 -4.52 11.68
C ALA A 240 -19.73 -4.59 10.13
N ARG A 241 -20.04 -3.47 9.46
CA ARG A 241 -19.88 -3.39 7.99
C ARG A 241 -18.42 -3.33 7.54
N LEU A 242 -17.53 -2.72 8.33
CA LEU A 242 -16.10 -2.78 8.06
C LEU A 242 -15.57 -4.21 8.26
N GLU A 243 -16.05 -4.94 9.27
CA GLU A 243 -15.73 -6.37 9.46
C GLU A 243 -16.26 -7.24 8.31
N GLY A 244 -17.38 -6.84 7.71
CA GLY A 244 -17.98 -7.48 6.54
C GLY A 244 -17.32 -7.18 5.19
N LEU A 245 -16.19 -6.47 5.14
CA LEU A 245 -15.46 -6.16 3.88
C LEU A 245 -14.90 -7.41 3.16
N GLY A 246 -15.02 -8.58 3.78
CA GLY A 246 -14.69 -9.87 3.18
C GLY A 246 -13.30 -10.32 3.60
N SER A 247 -12.24 -9.79 2.98
CA SER A 247 -10.89 -10.27 3.27
C SER A 247 -10.39 -9.74 4.61
N ALA A 248 -9.82 -10.62 5.45
CA ALA A 248 -9.21 -10.23 6.72
C ALA A 248 -8.12 -9.15 6.52
N ALA A 249 -7.44 -9.18 5.37
CA ALA A 249 -6.49 -8.17 4.95
C ALA A 249 -7.14 -6.77 4.80
N LEU A 250 -8.22 -6.68 4.03
CA LEU A 250 -8.95 -5.43 3.82
C LEU A 250 -9.59 -4.94 5.11
N VAL A 251 -10.10 -5.85 5.95
CA VAL A 251 -10.59 -5.53 7.30
C VAL A 251 -9.47 -4.91 8.13
N ASN A 252 -8.29 -5.54 8.23
CA ASN A 252 -7.18 -5.00 9.01
C ASN A 252 -6.70 -3.64 8.49
N ALA A 253 -6.60 -3.47 7.17
CA ALA A 253 -6.26 -2.19 6.54
C ALA A 253 -7.28 -1.10 6.87
N MET A 254 -8.58 -1.37 6.67
CA MET A 254 -9.64 -0.37 6.76
C MET A 254 -10.16 -0.16 8.19
N ARG A 255 -10.14 -1.16 9.06
CA ARG A 255 -10.62 -1.06 10.45
C ARG A 255 -9.51 -0.71 11.43
N HIS A 256 -8.32 -1.29 11.27
CA HIS A 256 -7.22 -1.14 12.21
C HIS A 256 -6.12 -0.20 11.70
N GLY A 257 -6.17 0.19 10.42
CA GLY A 257 -5.16 1.06 9.81
C GLY A 257 -3.82 0.37 9.65
N ASP A 258 -3.83 -0.94 9.37
CA ASP A 258 -2.61 -1.72 9.16
C ASP A 258 -1.97 -1.38 7.81
N TRP A 259 -0.79 -0.74 7.87
CA TRP A 259 -0.02 -0.33 6.70
C TRP A 259 0.88 -1.43 6.15
N ASP A 260 0.96 -2.60 6.77
CA ASP A 260 1.72 -3.74 6.25
C ASP A 260 0.87 -4.65 5.34
N ILE A 261 -0.42 -4.35 5.19
CA ILE A 261 -1.38 -5.11 4.39
C ILE A 261 -1.76 -4.35 3.12
N ILE A 262 -1.65 -5.03 1.98
CA ILE A 262 -1.91 -4.47 0.64
C ILE A 262 -3.15 -5.13 0.07
N ASP A 263 -4.23 -4.37 -0.03
CA ASP A 263 -5.46 -4.82 -0.69
C ASP A 263 -5.21 -5.08 -2.18
N GLY A 264 -5.88 -6.09 -2.75
CA GLY A 264 -5.72 -6.50 -4.15
C GLY A 264 -4.36 -7.13 -4.51
N ALA A 265 -3.50 -7.42 -3.53
CA ALA A 265 -2.18 -8.00 -3.78
C ALA A 265 -2.26 -9.34 -4.54
N PHE A 266 -1.50 -9.44 -5.62
CA PHE A 266 -1.36 -10.63 -6.44
C PHE A 266 -0.84 -11.83 -5.64
N PHE A 267 -0.02 -11.59 -4.61
CA PHE A 267 0.37 -12.59 -3.61
C PHE A 267 -0.20 -12.25 -2.24
N ASP A 268 -1.54 -12.28 -2.11
CA ASP A 268 -2.26 -12.14 -0.84
C ASP A 268 -1.93 -13.21 0.23
N CYS A 269 -1.13 -14.21 -0.14
CA CYS A 269 -0.58 -15.24 0.74
C CYS A 269 0.81 -14.89 1.29
N TRP A 270 1.46 -13.83 0.82
CA TRP A 270 2.71 -13.34 1.40
C TRP A 270 2.46 -12.79 2.81
N GLN A 271 3.30 -13.18 3.76
CA GLN A 271 3.31 -12.68 5.12
C GLN A 271 4.76 -12.47 5.55
N THR A 272 5.17 -11.21 5.74
CA THR A 272 6.56 -10.86 6.11
C THR A 272 7.06 -11.68 7.31
N ARG A 273 6.21 -11.88 8.34
CA ARG A 273 6.54 -12.67 9.54
C ARG A 273 6.85 -14.15 9.26
N LEU A 274 6.36 -14.72 8.15
CA LEU A 274 6.53 -16.13 7.80
C LEU A 274 7.61 -16.33 6.74
N HIS A 275 7.70 -15.42 5.76
CA HIS A 275 8.59 -15.56 4.60
C HIS A 275 9.95 -14.87 4.80
N VAL A 276 10.05 -13.92 5.74
CA VAL A 276 11.29 -13.19 6.03
C VAL A 276 11.89 -13.68 7.34
N ILE A 277 13.15 -14.11 7.29
CA ILE A 277 13.91 -14.58 8.46
C ILE A 277 15.23 -13.81 8.58
N GLU A 278 15.81 -13.78 9.78
CA GLU A 278 17.12 -13.16 9.95
C GLU A 278 18.23 -13.96 9.23
N PRO A 279 19.32 -13.31 8.81
CA PRO A 279 20.45 -14.01 8.23
C PRO A 279 21.11 -14.97 9.22
N PHE A 280 21.47 -16.15 8.73
CA PHE A 280 22.33 -17.09 9.42
C PHE A 280 23.35 -17.71 8.45
N ALA A 281 24.38 -18.34 9.00
CA ALA A 281 25.38 -19.03 8.20
C ALA A 281 24.73 -20.24 7.49
N ILE A 282 24.64 -20.19 6.16
CA ILE A 282 24.09 -21.29 5.37
C ILE A 282 25.01 -22.53 5.50
N PRO A 283 24.48 -23.70 5.89
CA PRO A 283 25.27 -24.93 5.96
C PRO A 283 26.00 -25.24 4.65
N ALA A 284 27.22 -25.78 4.77
CA ALA A 284 28.10 -25.99 3.63
C ALA A 284 27.58 -27.05 2.66
N ASP A 285 26.88 -28.06 3.20
CA ASP A 285 26.28 -29.20 2.51
C ASP A 285 24.99 -28.85 1.75
N TRP A 286 24.37 -27.70 2.03
CA TRP A 286 23.19 -27.26 1.31
C TRP A 286 23.51 -26.92 -0.14
N ALA A 287 22.72 -27.48 -1.06
CA ALA A 287 22.84 -27.17 -2.48
C ALA A 287 22.50 -25.69 -2.73
N LYS A 288 23.43 -24.98 -3.38
CA LYS A 288 23.30 -23.55 -3.72
C LYS A 288 23.14 -23.38 -5.22
N PHE A 289 22.25 -22.49 -5.62
CA PHE A 289 22.00 -22.14 -7.02
C PHE A 289 21.64 -20.66 -7.14
N ARG A 290 21.53 -20.17 -8.37
CA ARG A 290 21.19 -18.77 -8.66
C ARG A 290 20.07 -18.68 -9.69
N SER A 291 19.34 -17.57 -9.65
CA SER A 291 18.37 -17.18 -10.65
C SER A 291 18.55 -15.72 -11.03
N GLY A 292 18.02 -15.32 -12.18
CA GLY A 292 17.95 -13.90 -12.52
C GLY A 292 16.88 -13.54 -13.53
N ASP A 293 16.45 -12.29 -13.44
CA ASP A 293 15.61 -11.58 -14.40
C ASP A 293 16.41 -10.39 -14.95
N TRP A 294 16.50 -10.29 -16.28
CA TRP A 294 17.37 -9.32 -16.93
C TRP A 294 16.66 -7.99 -17.21
N GLY A 295 17.33 -6.88 -16.90
CA GLY A 295 16.88 -5.54 -17.22
C GLY A 295 18.03 -4.55 -17.37
N SER A 296 17.84 -3.54 -18.22
CA SER A 296 18.79 -2.43 -18.40
C SER A 296 18.13 -1.08 -18.11
N ALA A 297 17.09 -0.72 -18.87
CA ALA A 297 16.29 0.49 -18.61
C ALA A 297 15.32 0.30 -17.44
N ARG A 298 14.77 -0.90 -17.31
CA ARG A 298 14.10 -1.42 -16.11
C ARG A 298 15.12 -2.16 -15.22
N PRO A 299 14.85 -2.35 -13.92
CA PRO A 299 15.76 -3.09 -13.04
C PRO A 299 16.05 -4.51 -13.52
N PHE A 300 17.17 -5.06 -13.08
CA PHE A 300 17.42 -6.51 -13.09
C PHE A 300 17.29 -7.04 -11.66
N SER A 301 17.03 -8.34 -11.51
CA SER A 301 17.08 -9.03 -10.21
C SER A 301 17.91 -10.29 -10.32
N PHE A 302 18.86 -10.49 -9.40
CA PHE A 302 19.57 -11.77 -9.26
C PHE A 302 19.46 -12.27 -7.82
N GLY A 303 19.03 -13.53 -7.67
CA GLY A 303 18.90 -14.20 -6.38
C GLY A 303 19.92 -15.31 -6.22
N TRP A 304 20.50 -15.42 -5.01
CA TRP A 304 21.24 -16.61 -4.59
C TRP A 304 20.39 -17.40 -3.60
N TRP A 305 20.29 -18.69 -3.88
CA TRP A 305 19.33 -19.59 -3.24
C TRP A 305 20.05 -20.80 -2.67
N ALA A 306 19.64 -21.21 -1.48
CA ALA A 306 20.01 -22.48 -0.90
C ALA A 306 18.78 -23.39 -0.81
N ILE A 307 18.99 -24.68 -0.96
CA ILE A 307 17.96 -25.70 -0.73
C ILE A 307 18.21 -26.27 0.66
N VAL A 308 17.21 -26.17 1.54
CA VAL A 308 17.28 -26.69 2.91
C VAL A 308 17.47 -28.22 2.84
N GLY A 309 18.59 -28.72 3.38
CA GLY A 309 18.96 -30.14 3.28
C GLY A 309 18.06 -31.06 4.11
N ASP A 310 17.82 -30.69 5.36
CA ASP A 310 16.93 -31.35 6.33
C ASP A 310 16.15 -30.30 7.14
N ASP A 311 15.09 -30.72 7.82
CA ASP A 311 14.33 -29.86 8.74
C ASP A 311 15.28 -29.13 9.71
N THR A 312 15.42 -27.83 9.54
CA THR A 312 16.46 -27.03 10.20
C THR A 312 15.83 -25.91 11.00
N ARG A 313 16.18 -25.81 12.29
CA ARG A 313 15.75 -24.69 13.13
C ARG A 313 16.66 -23.50 12.90
N HIS A 314 16.05 -22.35 12.61
CA HIS A 314 16.75 -21.09 12.58
C HIS A 314 17.40 -20.83 13.96
N PRO A 315 18.70 -20.48 14.01
CA PRO A 315 19.48 -20.51 15.26
C PRO A 315 19.02 -19.50 16.32
N VAL A 316 18.38 -18.41 15.91
CA VAL A 316 17.92 -17.35 16.83
C VAL A 316 16.42 -17.43 17.07
N SER A 317 15.60 -17.23 16.03
CA SER A 317 14.13 -17.25 16.13
C SER A 317 13.51 -18.62 16.41
N GLY A 318 14.25 -19.73 16.23
CA GLY A 318 13.71 -21.09 16.40
C GLY A 318 12.74 -21.56 15.31
N VAL A 319 12.46 -20.71 14.31
CA VAL A 319 11.61 -21.03 13.14
C VAL A 319 12.14 -22.28 12.46
N LEU A 320 11.25 -23.26 12.19
CA LEU A 320 11.63 -24.49 11.52
C LEU A 320 11.52 -24.33 10.01
N LEU A 321 12.66 -24.41 9.32
CA LEU A 321 12.76 -24.44 7.86
C LEU A 321 12.62 -25.89 7.39
N PRO A 322 11.60 -26.23 6.59
CA PRO A 322 11.39 -27.60 6.13
C PRO A 322 12.45 -28.05 5.12
N ARG A 323 12.78 -29.34 5.13
CA ARG A 323 13.56 -29.98 4.08
C ARG A 323 13.02 -29.65 2.68
N GLY A 324 13.90 -29.23 1.78
CA GLY A 324 13.57 -28.90 0.39
C GLY A 324 12.96 -27.51 0.19
N ALA A 325 12.79 -26.73 1.27
CA ALA A 325 12.42 -25.32 1.13
C ALA A 325 13.53 -24.53 0.43
N LEU A 326 13.12 -23.51 -0.34
CA LEU A 326 14.05 -22.59 -0.98
C LEU A 326 14.33 -21.41 -0.05
N LEU A 327 15.60 -21.06 0.13
CA LEU A 327 16.00 -19.90 0.94
C LEU A 327 16.82 -18.93 0.08
N ARG A 328 16.26 -17.76 -0.22
CA ARG A 328 17.00 -16.65 -0.83
C ARG A 328 17.88 -16.00 0.23
N TYR A 329 19.17 -16.34 0.23
CA TYR A 329 20.11 -15.87 1.24
C TYR A 329 20.88 -14.61 0.81
N ARG A 330 20.85 -14.27 -0.48
CA ARG A 330 21.31 -12.97 -1.00
C ARG A 330 20.51 -12.55 -2.21
N GLU A 331 20.52 -11.25 -2.47
CA GLU A 331 20.02 -10.68 -3.70
C GLU A 331 20.90 -9.56 -4.21
N TRP A 332 20.79 -9.30 -5.50
CA TRP A 332 21.27 -8.09 -6.12
C TRP A 332 20.21 -7.55 -7.07
N TYR A 333 19.62 -6.42 -6.68
CA TYR A 333 18.60 -5.73 -7.45
C TYR A 333 19.16 -4.46 -8.08
N GLY A 334 19.05 -4.35 -9.40
CA GLY A 334 19.69 -3.33 -10.22
C GLY A 334 18.83 -2.08 -10.42
N CYS A 335 18.49 -1.36 -9.35
CA CYS A 335 17.61 -0.18 -9.40
C CYS A 335 18.35 1.13 -9.06
N GLU A 336 18.01 2.23 -9.76
CA GLU A 336 18.46 3.57 -9.40
C GLU A 336 17.96 3.94 -7.98
N PRO A 337 18.84 4.39 -7.07
CA PRO A 337 18.45 4.78 -5.72
C PRO A 337 17.34 5.85 -5.72
N GLY A 338 16.25 5.59 -4.99
CA GLY A 338 15.12 6.51 -4.88
C GLY A 338 14.26 6.64 -6.14
N LYS A 339 14.44 5.79 -7.15
CA LYS A 339 13.61 5.76 -8.36
C LYS A 339 13.07 4.35 -8.59
N PRO A 340 11.92 4.00 -7.98
CA PRO A 340 11.31 2.69 -8.13
C PRO A 340 11.16 2.29 -9.59
N ASN A 341 11.38 1.01 -9.89
CA ASN A 341 11.21 0.42 -11.21
C ASN A 341 12.06 1.06 -12.34
N LYS A 342 13.19 1.69 -11.99
CA LYS A 342 14.14 2.28 -12.95
C LYS A 342 15.51 1.62 -12.85
N GLY A 343 15.97 1.02 -13.94
CA GLY A 343 17.22 0.25 -13.99
C GLY A 343 18.49 1.10 -13.99
N LEU A 344 19.59 0.49 -13.57
CA LEU A 344 20.93 1.12 -13.52
C LEU A 344 21.59 1.33 -14.88
N LYS A 345 21.03 0.79 -15.97
CA LYS A 345 21.60 0.83 -17.33
C LYS A 345 23.01 0.25 -17.43
N LEU A 346 23.36 -0.72 -16.58
CA LEU A 346 24.62 -1.45 -16.69
C LEU A 346 24.63 -2.30 -17.97
N THR A 347 25.81 -2.50 -18.55
CA THR A 347 25.99 -3.47 -19.63
C THR A 347 25.96 -4.90 -19.08
N ALA A 348 25.66 -5.88 -19.94
CA ALA A 348 25.66 -7.30 -19.57
C ALA A 348 27.01 -7.75 -18.99
N GLU A 349 28.13 -7.24 -19.51
CA GLU A 349 29.48 -7.51 -19.01
C GLU A 349 29.69 -6.92 -17.62
N GLN A 350 29.21 -5.69 -17.37
CA GLN A 350 29.28 -5.06 -16.05
C GLN A 350 28.44 -5.83 -15.02
N VAL A 351 27.27 -6.34 -15.43
CA VAL A 351 26.46 -7.23 -14.58
C VAL A 351 27.21 -8.53 -14.30
N GLY A 352 27.81 -9.17 -15.32
CA GLY A 352 28.64 -10.36 -15.16
C GLY A 352 29.79 -10.16 -14.17
N LYS A 353 30.50 -9.04 -14.27
CA LYS A 353 31.55 -8.64 -13.31
C LYS A 353 30.98 -8.47 -11.91
N GLY A 354 29.83 -7.81 -11.77
CA GLY A 354 29.16 -7.60 -10.50
C GLY A 354 28.70 -8.90 -9.83
N LEU A 355 28.25 -9.88 -10.61
CA LEU A 355 27.92 -11.22 -10.13
C LEU A 355 29.17 -11.96 -9.64
N ALA A 356 30.25 -11.95 -10.42
CA ALA A 356 31.51 -12.60 -10.07
C ALA A 356 32.12 -12.06 -8.77
N GLN A 357 31.97 -10.76 -8.50
CA GLN A 357 32.40 -10.11 -7.27
C GLN A 357 31.57 -10.52 -6.04
N ARG A 358 30.27 -10.77 -6.22
CA ARG A 358 29.33 -11.10 -5.14
C ARG A 358 29.30 -12.59 -4.81
N GLU A 359 29.62 -13.43 -5.77
CA GLU A 359 29.60 -14.87 -5.60
C GLU A 359 30.91 -15.38 -5.01
N THR A 360 31.03 -15.35 -3.69
CA THR A 360 32.25 -15.75 -2.97
C THR A 360 32.38 -17.27 -2.79
N GLU A 361 31.30 -18.01 -3.00
CA GLU A 361 31.19 -19.44 -2.76
C GLU A 361 30.87 -20.22 -4.04
N THR A 362 30.99 -21.54 -3.99
CA THR A 362 30.58 -22.40 -5.09
C THR A 362 29.05 -22.43 -5.18
N VAL A 363 28.52 -21.80 -6.22
CA VAL A 363 27.11 -21.85 -6.58
C VAL A 363 26.98 -22.75 -7.80
N GLY A 364 26.06 -23.70 -7.75
CA GLY A 364 25.82 -24.61 -8.87
C GLY A 364 25.10 -23.93 -10.03
N LEU A 365 24.04 -24.59 -10.50
CA LEU A 365 23.23 -24.18 -11.66
C LEU A 365 22.72 -22.73 -11.56
N GLY A 366 22.76 -22.00 -12.67
CA GLY A 366 22.06 -20.73 -12.85
C GLY A 366 20.89 -20.84 -13.81
N VAL A 367 19.76 -20.22 -13.49
CA VAL A 367 18.65 -19.99 -14.43
C VAL A 367 18.46 -18.50 -14.69
N LEU A 368 18.16 -18.10 -15.91
CA LEU A 368 17.98 -16.71 -16.31
C LEU A 368 16.78 -16.57 -17.23
N ASP A 369 16.15 -15.40 -17.24
CA ASP A 369 15.13 -15.03 -18.23
C ASP A 369 15.50 -15.55 -19.64
N PRO A 370 14.64 -16.38 -20.28
CA PRO A 370 14.85 -16.88 -21.63
C PRO A 370 15.13 -15.80 -22.68
N ALA A 371 14.56 -14.59 -22.53
CA ALA A 371 14.80 -13.51 -23.48
C ALA A 371 16.28 -13.07 -23.50
N ALA A 372 17.02 -13.28 -22.40
CA ALA A 372 18.45 -12.98 -22.34
C ALA A 372 19.32 -13.89 -23.24
N PHE A 373 18.76 -14.97 -23.79
CA PHE A 373 19.46 -15.92 -24.67
C PHE A 373 19.24 -15.63 -26.16
N ALA A 374 18.38 -14.68 -26.51
CA ALA A 374 18.16 -14.28 -27.90
C ALA A 374 19.45 -13.67 -28.51
N GLU A 375 19.69 -13.99 -29.79
CA GLU A 375 20.83 -13.50 -30.57
C GLU A 375 20.35 -12.61 -31.73
N ASP A 376 20.38 -11.30 -31.53
CA ASP A 376 19.98 -10.31 -32.53
C ASP A 376 21.20 -9.50 -32.99
N GLY A 377 21.94 -10.03 -33.98
CA GLY A 377 23.08 -9.34 -34.60
C GLY A 377 24.36 -9.30 -33.76
N GLY A 378 24.43 -10.07 -32.67
CA GLY A 378 25.60 -10.17 -31.79
C GLY A 378 25.40 -11.20 -30.67
N PRO A 379 26.39 -11.38 -29.76
CA PRO A 379 26.28 -12.35 -28.68
C PRO A 379 25.12 -12.00 -27.74
N SER A 380 24.38 -13.03 -27.32
CA SER A 380 23.27 -12.90 -26.38
C SER A 380 23.69 -12.22 -25.07
N ILE A 381 22.71 -11.68 -24.33
CA ILE A 381 22.94 -11.09 -23.01
C ILE A 381 23.56 -12.11 -22.06
N ALA A 382 23.06 -13.35 -22.07
CA ALA A 382 23.59 -14.44 -21.26
C ALA A 382 25.07 -14.74 -21.58
N SER A 383 25.43 -14.77 -22.87
CA SER A 383 26.82 -14.93 -23.31
C SER A 383 27.71 -13.78 -22.83
N ARG A 384 27.23 -12.54 -22.92
CA ARG A 384 27.96 -11.35 -22.44
C ARG A 384 28.13 -11.30 -20.92
N ILE A 385 27.12 -11.71 -20.16
CA ILE A 385 27.24 -11.89 -18.69
C ILE A 385 28.33 -12.92 -18.38
N THR A 386 28.32 -14.07 -19.07
CA THR A 386 29.32 -15.12 -18.90
C THR A 386 30.72 -14.61 -19.18
N LEU A 387 30.92 -13.88 -20.29
CA LEU A 387 32.19 -13.26 -20.63
C LEU A 387 32.64 -12.22 -19.59
N GLY A 388 31.73 -11.33 -19.17
CA GLY A 388 32.02 -10.27 -18.19
C GLY A 388 32.35 -10.76 -16.79
N SER A 389 31.93 -11.98 -16.44
CA SER A 389 32.27 -12.61 -15.16
C SER A 389 33.72 -13.09 -15.05
N GLY A 390 34.53 -12.93 -16.10
CA GLY A 390 35.95 -13.26 -16.12
C GLY A 390 36.21 -14.76 -15.92
N ASP A 391 37.24 -15.10 -15.16
CA ASP A 391 37.67 -16.49 -14.94
C ASP A 391 36.63 -17.35 -14.23
N LYS A 392 35.71 -16.73 -13.46
CA LYS A 392 34.62 -17.47 -12.81
C LYS A 392 33.60 -18.04 -13.78
N ARG A 393 33.50 -17.49 -15.00
CA ARG A 393 32.60 -17.95 -16.07
C ARG A 393 31.21 -18.33 -15.53
N ILE A 394 30.48 -17.35 -15.00
CA ILE A 394 29.12 -17.57 -14.49
C ILE A 394 28.20 -17.96 -15.65
N PHE A 395 27.73 -19.21 -15.61
CA PHE A 395 26.83 -19.77 -16.62
C PHE A 395 25.37 -19.77 -16.16
N PHE A 396 24.48 -19.53 -17.12
CA PHE A 396 23.04 -19.67 -16.95
C PHE A 396 22.46 -20.55 -18.05
N ARG A 397 21.36 -21.23 -17.74
CA ARG A 397 20.42 -21.78 -18.73
C ARG A 397 19.13 -20.97 -18.74
N GLY A 398 18.38 -21.04 -19.84
CA GLY A 398 17.04 -20.45 -19.90
C GLY A 398 16.12 -21.02 -18.82
N ALA A 399 15.39 -20.15 -18.12
CA ALA A 399 14.37 -20.52 -17.17
C ALA A 399 13.08 -20.99 -17.87
N ASP A 400 12.18 -21.68 -17.16
CA ASP A 400 10.80 -21.80 -17.62
C ASP A 400 10.07 -20.48 -17.33
N ASN A 401 9.68 -19.77 -18.38
CA ASN A 401 9.04 -18.47 -18.26
C ASN A 401 7.50 -18.52 -18.35
N LYS A 402 6.86 -19.70 -18.37
CA LYS A 402 5.40 -19.79 -18.35
C LYS A 402 4.82 -19.22 -17.05
N ARG A 403 4.20 -18.05 -17.14
CA ARG A 403 3.59 -17.31 -16.02
C ARG A 403 2.26 -17.95 -15.58
N VAL A 404 1.33 -18.09 -16.52
CA VAL A 404 -0.01 -18.67 -16.33
C VAL A 404 -0.11 -19.96 -17.14
N SER A 405 -0.81 -20.96 -16.59
CA SER A 405 -1.03 -22.22 -17.29
C SER A 405 -2.07 -22.12 -18.41
N GLN A 406 -1.87 -22.85 -19.50
CA GLN A 406 -2.95 -23.21 -20.41
C GLN A 406 -3.36 -24.67 -20.14
N ARG A 407 -4.65 -24.89 -19.80
CA ARG A 407 -5.30 -26.21 -19.64
C ARG A 407 -4.52 -27.22 -18.78
N GLY A 408 -4.70 -27.17 -17.46
CA GLY A 408 -4.39 -28.28 -16.54
C GLY A 408 -2.92 -28.47 -16.14
N ALA A 409 -1.98 -27.68 -16.66
CA ALA A 409 -0.60 -27.61 -16.16
C ALA A 409 -0.49 -26.60 -15.01
N MET A 410 0.54 -26.69 -14.17
CA MET A 410 0.80 -25.70 -13.11
C MET A 410 1.53 -24.48 -13.70
N GLY A 411 0.96 -23.28 -13.56
CA GLY A 411 1.60 -22.03 -14.00
C GLY A 411 2.70 -21.59 -13.04
N GLY A 412 3.66 -20.78 -13.51
CA GLY A 412 4.76 -20.30 -12.67
C GLY A 412 4.33 -19.47 -11.48
N TRP A 413 3.24 -18.69 -11.60
CA TRP A 413 2.67 -17.97 -10.45
C TRP A 413 2.01 -18.90 -9.44
N ASP A 414 1.33 -19.94 -9.90
CA ASP A 414 0.74 -20.95 -9.01
C ASP A 414 1.83 -21.73 -8.26
N MET A 415 2.94 -22.08 -8.93
CA MET A 415 4.11 -22.69 -8.28
C MET A 415 4.66 -21.82 -7.15
N LEU A 416 4.80 -20.51 -7.39
CA LEU A 416 5.31 -19.57 -6.39
C LEU A 416 4.30 -19.42 -5.23
N ARG A 417 3.01 -19.27 -5.54
CA ARG A 417 1.92 -19.21 -4.56
C ARG A 417 1.87 -20.47 -3.69
N GLN A 418 1.97 -21.66 -4.27
CA GLN A 418 2.01 -22.92 -3.50
C GLN A 418 3.19 -22.97 -2.52
N ARG A 419 4.34 -22.40 -2.89
CA ARG A 419 5.49 -22.34 -1.98
C ARG A 419 5.32 -21.31 -0.87
N PHE A 420 4.71 -20.16 -1.15
CA PHE A 420 4.34 -19.19 -0.10
C PHE A 420 3.39 -19.80 0.91
N VAL A 421 2.36 -20.49 0.39
CA VAL A 421 1.35 -21.20 1.15
C VAL A 421 1.95 -22.34 1.99
N GLY A 422 2.78 -23.18 1.40
CA GLY A 422 3.53 -24.23 2.10
C GLY A 422 2.69 -25.46 2.46
N THR A 423 3.01 -26.11 3.59
CA THR A 423 2.51 -27.45 3.93
C THR A 423 1.33 -27.47 4.92
N THR A 424 1.15 -26.44 5.73
CA THR A 424 0.06 -26.31 6.72
C THR A 424 -0.80 -25.07 6.40
N LEU A 425 -2.10 -25.28 6.25
CA LEU A 425 -3.08 -24.26 5.85
C LEU A 425 -4.00 -23.88 7.00
N ASP A 426 -4.53 -22.67 6.97
CA ASP A 426 -5.79 -22.33 7.64
C ASP A 426 -7.01 -22.77 6.81
N GLU A 427 -8.21 -22.50 7.32
CA GLU A 427 -9.49 -22.87 6.68
C GLU A 427 -9.69 -22.22 5.30
N ASP A 428 -9.07 -21.06 5.07
CA ASP A 428 -9.12 -20.29 3.82
C ASP A 428 -8.01 -20.70 2.82
N GLY A 429 -7.20 -21.68 3.20
CA GLY A 429 -6.12 -22.20 2.36
C GLY A 429 -4.85 -21.34 2.31
N LYS A 430 -4.68 -20.44 3.28
CA LYS A 430 -3.50 -19.58 3.44
C LYS A 430 -2.50 -20.18 4.44
N PRO A 431 -1.23 -19.71 4.48
CA PRO A 431 -0.30 -20.16 5.51
C PRO A 431 -0.87 -19.89 6.92
N ASN A 432 -1.08 -20.96 7.68
CA ASN A 432 -1.39 -20.89 9.11
C ASN A 432 -0.25 -20.13 9.85
N PRO A 433 -0.47 -19.45 10.99
CA PRO A 433 0.61 -19.05 11.90
C PRO A 433 1.61 -20.17 12.28
N GLU A 434 1.15 -21.43 12.34
CA GLU A 434 1.94 -22.67 12.45
C GLU A 434 2.38 -23.23 11.08
N GLY A 435 2.08 -22.46 10.04
CA GLY A 435 2.44 -22.63 8.64
C GLY A 435 3.91 -22.92 8.45
N ARG A 436 4.22 -23.89 7.60
CA ARG A 436 5.59 -24.14 7.13
C ARG A 436 5.68 -23.81 5.63
N PRO A 437 6.00 -22.54 5.26
CA PRO A 437 6.31 -22.16 3.90
C PRO A 437 7.38 -23.07 3.28
N MET A 438 7.40 -23.16 1.95
CA MET A 438 8.44 -23.86 1.20
C MET A 438 9.36 -22.89 0.46
N ILE A 439 9.29 -21.60 0.80
CA ILE A 439 10.17 -20.55 0.31
C ILE A 439 10.32 -19.45 1.36
N TYR A 440 11.54 -18.96 1.50
CA TYR A 440 11.95 -17.96 2.49
C TYR A 440 12.99 -17.00 1.87
N CYS A 441 13.16 -15.82 2.47
CA CYS A 441 14.31 -14.96 2.22
C CYS A 441 14.89 -14.39 3.51
N PHE A 442 16.15 -13.98 3.46
CA PHE A 442 16.77 -13.21 4.52
C PHE A 442 16.20 -11.79 4.59
N SER A 443 16.18 -11.20 5.79
CA SER A 443 15.80 -9.79 6.03
C SER A 443 16.68 -8.79 5.26
N THR A 444 17.84 -9.23 4.77
CA THR A 444 18.72 -8.48 3.88
C THR A 444 18.23 -8.43 2.43
N CYS A 445 17.24 -9.23 2.02
CA CYS A 445 16.63 -9.24 0.70
C CYS A 445 15.54 -8.15 0.57
N ARG A 446 15.95 -6.90 0.79
CA ARG A 446 15.08 -5.72 0.92
C ARG A 446 14.23 -5.44 -0.33
N ASP A 447 14.76 -5.66 -1.52
CA ASP A 447 14.05 -5.41 -2.77
C ASP A 447 12.97 -6.46 -3.01
N SER A 448 13.25 -7.74 -2.75
CA SER A 448 12.21 -8.78 -2.77
C SER A 448 11.09 -8.47 -1.76
N ILE A 449 11.46 -8.06 -0.54
CA ILE A 449 10.52 -7.76 0.56
C ILE A 449 9.62 -6.56 0.21
N ARG A 450 10.16 -5.51 -0.41
CA ARG A 450 9.38 -4.30 -0.74
C ARG A 450 8.55 -4.43 -2.02
N THR A 451 8.92 -5.31 -2.95
CA THR A 451 8.29 -5.37 -4.29
C THR A 451 7.25 -6.47 -4.41
N ILE A 452 7.57 -7.71 -4.00
CA ILE A 452 6.69 -8.87 -4.20
C ILE A 452 5.29 -8.70 -3.55
N PRO A 453 5.17 -8.20 -2.30
CA PRO A 453 3.86 -8.06 -1.67
C PRO A 453 2.99 -7.00 -2.34
N MET A 454 3.62 -6.05 -3.05
CA MET A 454 2.95 -4.90 -3.67
C MET A 454 2.34 -5.22 -5.02
N LEU A 455 2.74 -6.31 -5.66
CA LEU A 455 2.28 -6.66 -7.00
C LEU A 455 0.77 -6.80 -7.02
N GLN A 456 0.14 -6.30 -8.08
CA GLN A 456 -1.29 -6.33 -8.28
C GLN A 456 -1.62 -7.21 -9.50
N HIS A 457 -2.88 -7.61 -9.59
CA HIS A 457 -3.40 -8.29 -10.77
C HIS A 457 -3.45 -7.32 -11.98
N ASP A 458 -3.11 -7.82 -13.17
CA ASP A 458 -3.31 -7.08 -14.42
C ASP A 458 -4.82 -6.83 -14.62
N PRO A 459 -5.27 -5.56 -14.79
CA PRO A 459 -6.69 -5.24 -14.92
C PRO A 459 -7.39 -5.91 -16.12
N ALA A 460 -6.65 -6.22 -17.18
CA ALA A 460 -7.15 -6.88 -18.38
C ALA A 460 -6.94 -8.42 -18.32
N ARG A 461 -5.98 -8.89 -17.52
CA ARG A 461 -5.64 -10.32 -17.38
C ARG A 461 -5.50 -10.70 -15.90
N PRO A 462 -6.61 -10.91 -15.17
CA PRO A 462 -6.57 -11.12 -13.72
C PRO A 462 -5.71 -12.29 -13.23
N GLU A 463 -5.43 -13.29 -14.07
CA GLU A 463 -4.56 -14.44 -13.72
C GLU A 463 -3.06 -14.11 -13.78
N ASP A 464 -2.68 -12.96 -14.33
CA ASP A 464 -1.29 -12.48 -14.45
C ASP A 464 -1.10 -11.21 -13.61
N LEU A 465 0.17 -10.87 -13.37
CA LEU A 465 0.52 -9.64 -12.64
C LEU A 465 0.53 -8.42 -13.55
N ASP A 466 0.29 -7.24 -12.96
CA ASP A 466 0.48 -5.96 -13.62
C ASP A 466 1.98 -5.71 -13.88
N THR A 467 2.40 -5.89 -15.14
CA THR A 467 3.79 -5.77 -15.57
C THR A 467 4.31 -4.32 -15.62
N ASP A 468 3.44 -3.32 -15.44
CA ASP A 468 3.91 -1.94 -15.28
C ASP A 468 4.48 -1.69 -13.87
N MET A 469 4.16 -2.55 -12.91
CA MET A 469 4.73 -2.57 -11.56
C MET A 469 6.17 -3.12 -11.56
N GLU A 470 6.79 -3.12 -10.38
CA GLU A 470 8.17 -3.56 -10.19
C GLU A 470 8.23 -5.09 -9.98
N ASP A 471 8.00 -5.85 -11.05
CA ASP A 471 7.80 -7.31 -11.07
C ASP A 471 9.08 -8.14 -11.17
N HIS A 472 10.22 -7.54 -11.54
CA HIS A 472 11.51 -8.21 -11.75
C HIS A 472 11.95 -9.15 -10.63
N ALA A 473 11.71 -8.78 -9.37
CA ALA A 473 12.04 -9.66 -8.24
C ALA A 473 11.12 -10.88 -8.20
N ALA A 474 9.82 -10.71 -8.45
CA ALA A 474 8.88 -11.83 -8.50
C ALA A 474 9.16 -12.76 -9.69
N ASP A 475 9.53 -12.22 -10.84
CA ASP A 475 9.95 -13.02 -11.99
C ASP A 475 11.20 -13.86 -11.69
N ASP A 476 12.21 -13.25 -11.08
CA ASP A 476 13.41 -13.95 -10.59
C ASP A 476 13.07 -15.07 -9.58
N TRP A 477 12.19 -14.80 -8.60
CA TRP A 477 11.69 -15.80 -7.66
C TRP A 477 10.93 -16.94 -8.36
N ARG A 478 10.12 -16.61 -9.36
CA ARG A 478 9.39 -17.60 -10.16
C ARG A 478 10.35 -18.47 -10.95
N TYR A 479 11.38 -17.91 -11.58
CA TYR A 479 12.40 -18.70 -12.28
C TYR A 479 13.12 -19.66 -11.32
N ALA A 480 13.45 -19.21 -10.11
CA ALA A 480 14.01 -20.07 -9.08
C ALA A 480 13.08 -21.24 -8.72
N ALA A 481 11.82 -20.92 -8.42
CA ALA A 481 10.79 -21.89 -8.06
C ALA A 481 10.51 -22.90 -9.18
N MET A 482 10.40 -22.43 -10.43
CA MET A 482 10.17 -23.27 -11.60
C MET A 482 11.37 -24.14 -11.96
N SER A 483 12.59 -23.73 -11.61
CA SER A 483 13.78 -24.57 -11.78
C SER A 483 13.80 -25.78 -10.84
N ARG A 484 12.95 -25.79 -9.79
CA ARG A 484 12.76 -26.88 -8.82
C ARG A 484 11.27 -27.03 -8.52
N PRO A 485 10.46 -27.58 -9.43
CA PRO A 485 9.04 -27.73 -9.21
C PRO A 485 8.74 -28.47 -7.91
N TRP A 486 7.82 -27.93 -7.12
CA TRP A 486 7.34 -28.55 -5.89
C TRP A 486 5.83 -28.68 -5.99
N VAL A 487 5.33 -29.87 -5.66
CA VAL A 487 3.90 -30.13 -5.55
C VAL A 487 3.63 -30.56 -4.13
N ARG A 488 2.63 -29.95 -3.51
CA ARG A 488 2.21 -30.35 -2.18
C ARG A 488 1.71 -31.79 -2.18
N THR A 489 2.30 -32.63 -1.35
CA THR A 489 1.80 -33.98 -1.09
C THR A 489 0.49 -33.87 -0.29
N LYS A 490 -0.61 -34.45 -0.82
CA LYS A 490 -1.85 -34.56 -0.04
C LYS A 490 -1.58 -35.42 1.20
N PRO A 491 -2.11 -35.06 2.39
CA PRO A 491 -2.11 -35.96 3.53
C PRO A 491 -2.72 -37.30 3.11
N ALA A 492 -2.13 -38.41 3.55
CA ALA A 492 -2.73 -39.72 3.34
C ALA A 492 -4.15 -39.69 3.89
N ALA A 493 -5.14 -40.08 3.08
CA ALA A 493 -6.51 -40.21 3.55
C ALA A 493 -6.49 -41.11 4.80
N GLU A 494 -7.13 -40.67 5.88
CA GLU A 494 -7.28 -41.54 7.04
C GLU A 494 -7.86 -42.87 6.56
N PRO A 495 -7.30 -44.02 7.00
CA PRO A 495 -7.85 -45.31 6.61
C PRO A 495 -9.33 -45.29 6.99
N ARG A 496 -10.21 -45.45 6.00
CA ARG A 496 -11.65 -45.57 6.23
C ARG A 496 -11.82 -46.62 7.31
N ARG A 497 -12.29 -46.20 8.49
CA ARG A 497 -12.70 -47.15 9.53
C ARG A 497 -13.75 -48.03 8.88
N HIS A 498 -13.39 -49.27 8.54
CA HIS A 498 -14.37 -50.28 8.20
C HIS A 498 -15.27 -50.39 9.43
N ARG A 499 -16.50 -49.87 9.33
CA ARG A 499 -17.57 -50.27 10.25
C ARG A 499 -17.77 -51.76 9.99
N SER A 500 -17.08 -52.62 10.74
CA SER A 500 -17.46 -54.01 10.85
C SER A 500 -18.88 -54.00 11.44
N GLY A 501 -19.86 -54.34 10.63
CA GLY A 501 -21.29 -54.30 10.97
C GLY A 501 -21.71 -55.38 11.97
N TYR A 502 -20.97 -55.55 13.06
CA TYR A 502 -21.35 -56.40 14.17
C TYR A 502 -21.06 -55.67 15.48
N ALA A 503 -22.09 -55.00 15.99
CA ALA A 503 -22.16 -54.61 17.39
C ALA A 503 -23.07 -55.64 18.09
N PRO A 504 -22.62 -56.35 19.15
CA PRO A 504 -23.52 -57.20 19.92
C PRO A 504 -24.56 -56.30 20.59
N GLN A 505 -25.84 -56.58 20.32
CA GLN A 505 -26.97 -55.82 20.82
C GLN A 505 -27.13 -56.10 22.32
N SER A 506 -26.50 -55.30 23.18
CA SER A 506 -26.82 -55.25 24.60
C SER A 506 -27.89 -54.19 24.83
N GLY A 507 -29.17 -54.58 24.79
CA GLY A 507 -30.28 -53.68 25.08
C GLY A 507 -31.62 -54.40 25.11
N GLY A 508 -32.23 -54.39 26.29
CA GLY A 508 -33.49 -55.05 26.68
C GLY A 508 -34.55 -55.22 25.59
N ALA A 509 -35.01 -56.46 25.45
CA ALA A 509 -36.26 -56.79 24.78
C ALA A 509 -37.44 -56.28 25.63
N THR A 510 -38.19 -55.32 25.10
CA THR A 510 -39.59 -55.13 25.48
C THR A 510 -40.45 -56.01 24.55
N PRO A 511 -41.30 -56.92 25.07
CA PRO A 511 -42.17 -57.74 24.24
C PRO A 511 -43.29 -56.88 23.66
N GLY A 512 -43.43 -56.78 22.34
CA GLY A 512 -44.59 -56.07 21.78
C GLY A 512 -44.67 -55.86 20.28
N ASP A 513 -43.61 -55.46 19.60
CA ASP A 513 -43.76 -54.95 18.22
C ASP A 513 -43.13 -55.88 17.18
N TRP A 514 -43.95 -56.78 16.67
CA TRP A 514 -43.76 -57.37 15.36
C TRP A 514 -44.37 -56.44 14.31
N GLN A 515 -43.58 -55.91 13.37
CA GLN A 515 -44.06 -55.64 12.02
C GLN A 515 -43.00 -55.99 10.96
N SER A 516 -43.55 -56.54 9.89
CA SER A 516 -42.96 -57.32 8.82
C SER A 516 -42.66 -56.49 7.56
N TYR A 517 -41.54 -56.85 6.93
CA TYR A 517 -41.00 -56.53 5.59
C TYR A 517 -40.73 -55.07 5.22
#